data_AF-A0A2V7GA90-F1
#
_entry.id   AF-A0A2V7GA90-F1
#
_cell.length_a   1.000
_cell.length_b   1.000
_cell.length_c   1.000
_cell.angle_alpha   90.00
_cell.angle_beta   90.00
_cell.angle_gamma   90.00
#
_symmetry.space_group_name_H-M   'P 1'
#
loop_
_entity.id
_entity.type
_entity.pdbx_description
1 polymer ?
#
loop_
_entity_poly.entity_id
_entity_poly.type
_entity_poly.pdbx_seq_one_letter_code
_entity_poly.pdbx_strand_id
1 'polypeptide(L)'
;MALWVPFLFGIAVGALLGFLVGRQRRPTALGPPAPTPRPPAADAPPVARVALDERSANVLNALNNRLAAIGALTDLLSGSALDPERARALSSLHGEVRRAAEITQHFLELAEHPQGAAEPSDPRAVLDAVLALRDTTLKELGVRVMRTIPEGLPFVACPGPQLHEMLLKLLDFSLRRLREASPPRTLQVHVLETGPSVVVSLWDSGAPLPVEAEQRLVSPFRFTQSGGGGEIEFALARALAHSSSGTLRLRARGGGSGAEVVVTLPRSVLGPTPELRPEPPLLPHLRILVVDDDAMNRQAMELLLKREGHDVVAVDNGLEAIERLAEGRIGFDVVVTDLQMPRLGGRALYEQLIEQKPDLAKRFVFVTGDQARDETRRFLEECGQPSVLKPYELSELISAIGSVAGA
;
A
#
# COMPACT_ATOMS: atom_id res chain seq x y z
N MET A 1 26.92 -15.15 88.85
CA MET A 1 26.79 -13.99 87.94
C MET A 1 27.71 -14.19 86.72
N ALA A 2 27.25 -14.87 85.67
CA ALA A 2 28.02 -15.03 84.42
C ALA A 2 27.16 -15.56 83.25
N LEU A 3 26.00 -14.96 82.96
CA LEU A 3 25.17 -15.35 81.80
C LEU A 3 24.74 -14.18 80.89
N TRP A 4 25.13 -12.93 81.20
CA TRP A 4 24.75 -11.76 80.39
C TRP A 4 25.78 -11.36 79.32
N VAL A 5 26.98 -11.95 79.35
CA VAL A 5 28.06 -11.62 78.41
C VAL A 5 27.81 -12.14 76.98
N PRO A 6 27.30 -13.37 76.73
CA PRO A 6 27.07 -13.83 75.35
C PRO A 6 25.87 -13.15 74.68
N PHE A 7 24.88 -12.70 75.45
CA PHE A 7 23.69 -12.01 74.91
C PHE A 7 24.01 -10.58 74.43
N LEU A 8 24.81 -9.84 75.19
CA LEU A 8 25.26 -8.49 74.80
C LEU A 8 26.24 -8.53 73.62
N PHE A 9 27.08 -9.58 73.53
CA PHE A 9 27.97 -9.77 72.39
C PHE A 9 27.20 -10.07 71.09
N GLY A 10 26.14 -10.89 71.15
CA GLY A 10 25.28 -11.18 69.98
C GLY A 10 24.55 -9.94 69.45
N ILE A 11 24.07 -9.06 70.33
CA ILE A 11 23.39 -7.81 69.94
C ILE A 11 24.39 -6.82 69.31
N ALA A 12 25.61 -6.71 69.86
CA ALA A 12 26.65 -5.83 69.31
C ALA A 12 27.13 -6.29 67.92
N VAL A 13 27.30 -7.61 67.71
CA VAL A 13 27.68 -8.18 66.41
C VAL A 13 26.55 -8.02 65.38
N GLY A 14 25.28 -8.21 65.79
CA GLY A 14 24.11 -7.99 64.93
C GLY A 14 23.95 -6.53 64.49
N ALA A 15 24.18 -5.57 65.39
CA ALA A 15 24.13 -4.14 65.07
C ALA A 15 25.28 -3.71 64.14
N LEU A 16 26.48 -4.27 64.31
CA LEU A 16 27.63 -3.98 63.45
C LEU A 16 27.46 -4.54 62.03
N LEU A 17 26.93 -5.77 61.89
CA LEU A 17 26.57 -6.35 60.59
C LEU A 17 25.44 -5.60 59.90
N GLY A 18 24.42 -5.17 60.65
CA GLY A 18 23.34 -4.32 60.13
C GLY A 18 23.83 -2.95 59.64
N PHE A 19 24.79 -2.34 60.34
CA PHE A 19 25.38 -1.05 59.96
C PHE A 19 26.31 -1.15 58.74
N LEU A 20 27.09 -2.24 58.61
CA LEU A 20 27.95 -2.49 57.44
C LEU A 20 27.14 -2.83 56.18
N VAL A 21 26.05 -3.60 56.30
CA VAL A 21 25.15 -3.91 55.18
C VAL A 21 24.31 -2.69 54.77
N GLY A 22 23.93 -1.82 55.72
CA GLY A 22 23.20 -0.58 55.45
C GLY A 22 24.00 0.48 54.69
N ARG A 23 25.34 0.42 54.69
CA ARG A 23 26.21 1.42 54.05
C ARG A 23 26.50 1.17 52.57
N GLN A 24 26.16 0.00 52.02
CA GLN A 24 26.40 -0.33 50.61
C GLN A 24 25.16 -0.22 49.70
N ARG A 25 24.00 0.18 50.23
CA ARG A 25 22.82 0.46 49.39
C ARG A 25 22.63 1.97 49.26
N ARG A 26 23.18 2.56 48.20
CA ARG A 26 22.70 3.84 47.67
C ARG A 26 21.23 3.65 47.25
N PRO A 27 20.30 4.52 47.67
CA PRO A 27 18.95 4.52 47.11
C PRO A 27 19.02 4.95 45.64
N THR A 28 18.59 4.05 44.77
CA THR A 28 18.21 4.30 43.38
C THR A 28 17.09 5.35 43.37
N ALA A 29 17.20 6.35 42.49
CA ALA A 29 16.15 7.34 42.28
C ALA A 29 14.84 6.62 41.89
N LEU A 30 13.76 6.91 42.62
CA LEU A 30 12.41 6.45 42.34
C LEU A 30 11.93 7.06 41.02
N GLY A 31 11.67 6.21 40.03
CA GLY A 31 10.89 6.56 38.85
C GLY A 31 9.45 6.96 39.21
N PRO A 32 8.70 7.56 38.26
CA PRO A 32 7.34 8.04 38.51
C PRO A 32 6.42 6.89 38.99
N PRO A 33 5.44 7.20 39.85
CA PRO A 33 4.59 6.19 40.49
C PRO A 33 3.78 5.41 39.45
N ALA A 34 3.64 4.11 39.68
CA ALA A 34 2.78 3.23 38.91
C ALA A 34 1.34 3.81 38.87
N PRO A 35 0.67 3.83 37.71
CA PRO A 35 -0.68 4.35 37.61
C PRO A 35 -1.62 3.50 38.46
N THR A 36 -2.41 4.18 39.29
CA THR A 36 -3.52 3.59 40.05
C THR A 36 -4.43 2.77 39.13
N PRO A 37 -4.92 1.58 39.55
CA PRO A 37 -5.91 0.85 38.77
C PRO A 37 -7.14 1.74 38.58
N ARG A 38 -7.49 2.03 37.32
CA ARG A 38 -8.70 2.78 36.98
C ARG A 38 -9.91 2.05 37.58
N PRO A 39 -10.92 2.78 38.10
CA PRO A 39 -12.22 2.16 38.38
C PRO A 39 -12.72 1.47 37.09
N PRO A 40 -13.46 0.36 37.20
CA PRO A 40 -14.06 -0.27 36.03
C PRO A 40 -14.79 0.81 35.24
N ALA A 41 -14.44 0.94 33.96
CA ALA A 41 -15.06 1.91 33.08
C ALA A 41 -16.58 1.73 33.21
N ALA A 42 -17.29 2.83 33.49
CA ALA A 42 -18.73 2.85 33.23
C ALA A 42 -18.90 2.32 31.79
N ASP A 43 -19.72 1.30 31.63
CA ASP A 43 -19.96 0.66 30.34
C ASP A 43 -20.08 1.76 29.28
N ALA A 44 -19.12 1.78 28.34
CA ALA A 44 -19.23 2.62 27.18
C ALA A 44 -20.64 2.36 26.59
N PRO A 45 -21.39 3.41 26.21
CA PRO A 45 -22.67 3.18 25.55
C PRO A 45 -22.39 2.18 24.43
N PRO A 46 -23.16 1.08 24.33
CA PRO A 46 -22.85 -0.01 23.42
C PRO A 46 -22.57 0.61 22.07
N VAL A 47 -21.34 0.43 21.58
CA VAL A 47 -20.95 0.87 20.25
C VAL A 47 -21.97 0.22 19.34
N ALA A 48 -22.80 1.05 18.70
CA ALA A 48 -23.79 0.57 17.75
C ALA A 48 -23.00 -0.08 16.61
N ARG A 49 -22.79 -1.39 16.73
CA ARG A 49 -22.27 -2.21 15.66
C ARG A 49 -23.26 -2.03 14.52
N VAL A 50 -22.90 -1.25 13.51
CA VAL A 50 -23.38 -1.57 12.17
C VAL A 50 -22.48 -2.71 11.70
N ALA A 51 -22.59 -3.85 12.39
CA ALA A 51 -22.20 -5.11 11.81
C ALA A 51 -23.26 -5.39 10.76
N LEU A 52 -22.85 -5.64 9.52
CA LEU A 52 -23.72 -6.39 8.61
C LEU A 52 -24.09 -7.66 9.37
N ASP A 53 -25.38 -7.88 9.62
CA ASP A 53 -25.82 -9.08 10.31
C ASP A 53 -25.30 -10.31 9.54
N GLU A 54 -25.11 -11.46 10.21
CA GLU A 54 -24.69 -12.71 9.55
C GLU A 54 -25.56 -13.03 8.31
N ARG A 55 -26.80 -12.53 8.29
CA ARG A 55 -27.71 -12.63 7.16
C ARG A 55 -27.28 -11.77 5.97
N SER A 56 -26.82 -10.55 6.18
CA SER A 56 -26.31 -9.66 5.11
C SER A 56 -25.00 -10.15 4.51
N ALA A 57 -24.08 -10.68 5.33
CA ALA A 57 -22.85 -11.31 4.83
C ALA A 57 -23.16 -12.55 3.96
N ASN A 58 -24.12 -13.38 4.39
CA ASN A 58 -24.59 -14.51 3.61
C ASN A 58 -25.31 -14.09 2.31
N VAL A 59 -26.10 -13.01 2.35
CA VAL A 59 -26.73 -12.43 1.15
C VAL A 59 -25.69 -11.91 0.17
N LEU A 60 -24.63 -11.29 0.65
CA LEU A 60 -23.57 -10.74 -0.20
C LEU A 60 -22.70 -11.83 -0.83
N ASN A 61 -22.33 -12.85 -0.06
CA ASN A 61 -21.66 -14.04 -0.58
C ASN A 61 -22.52 -14.77 -1.62
N ALA A 62 -23.85 -14.86 -1.39
CA ALA A 62 -24.78 -15.40 -2.38
C ALA A 62 -24.90 -14.52 -3.64
N LEU A 63 -24.75 -13.20 -3.50
CA LEU A 63 -24.72 -12.26 -4.63
C LEU A 63 -23.43 -12.41 -5.45
N ASN A 64 -22.27 -12.47 -4.78
CA ASN A 64 -20.97 -12.75 -5.39
C ASN A 64 -20.99 -14.04 -6.21
N ASN A 65 -21.50 -15.13 -5.62
CA ASN A 65 -21.62 -16.40 -6.32
C ASN A 65 -22.54 -16.34 -7.55
N ARG A 66 -23.62 -15.54 -7.49
CA ARG A 66 -24.50 -15.32 -8.64
C ARG A 66 -23.83 -14.48 -9.74
N LEU A 67 -23.08 -13.45 -9.37
CA LEU A 67 -22.32 -12.64 -10.32
C LEU A 67 -21.21 -13.46 -10.99
N ALA A 68 -20.49 -14.28 -10.24
CA ALA A 68 -19.50 -15.22 -10.79
C ALA A 68 -20.14 -16.20 -11.79
N ALA A 69 -21.33 -16.73 -11.48
CA ALA A 69 -22.06 -17.62 -12.39
C ALA A 69 -22.52 -16.91 -13.68
N ILE A 70 -22.98 -15.67 -13.60
CA ILE A 70 -23.35 -14.87 -14.78
C ILE A 70 -22.11 -14.54 -15.62
N GLY A 71 -20.98 -14.22 -14.97
CA GLY A 71 -19.69 -13.99 -15.63
C GLY A 71 -19.24 -15.21 -16.44
N ALA A 72 -19.26 -16.40 -15.82
CA ALA A 72 -18.91 -17.65 -16.49
C ALA A 72 -19.80 -17.96 -17.70
N LEU A 73 -21.11 -17.66 -17.63
CA LEU A 73 -22.03 -17.81 -18.76
C LEU A 73 -21.72 -16.83 -19.90
N THR A 74 -21.30 -15.60 -19.58
CA THR A 74 -20.83 -14.65 -20.61
C THR A 74 -19.51 -15.06 -21.26
N ASP A 75 -18.59 -15.67 -20.51
CA ASP A 75 -17.33 -16.17 -21.07
C ASP A 75 -17.57 -17.33 -22.03
N LEU A 76 -18.46 -18.26 -21.67
CA LEU A 76 -18.89 -19.37 -22.53
C LEU A 76 -19.51 -18.89 -23.85
N LEU A 77 -20.32 -17.83 -23.80
CA LEU A 77 -20.95 -17.26 -24.99
C LEU A 77 -19.96 -16.46 -25.85
N SER A 78 -18.91 -15.89 -25.26
CA SER A 78 -17.88 -15.11 -25.99
C SER A 78 -17.05 -15.98 -26.94
N GLY A 79 -16.94 -17.28 -26.68
CA GLY A 79 -16.28 -18.26 -27.57
C GLY A 79 -17.14 -18.76 -28.74
N SER A 80 -18.39 -18.31 -28.86
CA SER A 80 -19.32 -18.71 -29.92
C SER A 80 -19.31 -17.71 -31.08
N ALA A 81 -19.67 -18.16 -32.30
CA ALA A 81 -19.84 -17.25 -33.44
C ALA A 81 -21.06 -16.34 -33.19
N LEU A 82 -20.79 -15.11 -32.75
CA LEU A 82 -21.79 -14.08 -32.47
C LEU A 82 -21.78 -13.02 -33.57
N ASP A 83 -22.94 -12.45 -33.87
CA ASP A 83 -23.00 -11.23 -34.65
C ASP A 83 -22.41 -10.03 -33.86
N PRO A 84 -21.96 -8.96 -34.55
CA PRO A 84 -21.26 -7.85 -33.92
C PRO A 84 -22.07 -7.11 -32.84
N GLU A 85 -23.39 -7.15 -32.93
CA GLU A 85 -24.29 -6.46 -31.99
C GLU A 85 -24.41 -7.27 -30.68
N ARG A 86 -24.57 -8.59 -30.80
CA ARG A 86 -24.55 -9.52 -29.67
C ARG A 86 -23.19 -9.58 -28.97
N ALA A 87 -22.09 -9.55 -29.72
CA ALA A 87 -20.73 -9.53 -29.13
C ALA A 87 -20.49 -8.26 -28.28
N ARG A 88 -20.95 -7.10 -28.74
CA ARG A 88 -20.88 -5.84 -27.95
C ARG A 88 -21.77 -5.88 -26.72
N ALA A 89 -23.00 -6.37 -26.85
CA ALA A 89 -23.91 -6.52 -25.72
C ALA A 89 -23.35 -7.47 -24.65
N LEU A 90 -22.70 -8.56 -25.07
CA LEU A 90 -22.08 -9.53 -24.18
C LEU A 90 -20.84 -8.97 -23.45
N SER A 91 -19.98 -8.23 -24.17
CA SER A 91 -18.83 -7.53 -23.58
C SER A 91 -19.27 -6.47 -22.56
N SER A 92 -20.34 -5.73 -22.88
CA SER A 92 -20.94 -4.78 -21.93
C SER A 92 -21.51 -5.49 -20.69
N LEU A 93 -22.19 -6.62 -20.87
CA LEU A 93 -22.75 -7.39 -19.75
C LEU A 93 -21.65 -7.95 -18.84
N HIS A 94 -20.58 -8.49 -19.42
CA HIS A 94 -19.42 -8.99 -18.69
C HIS A 94 -18.74 -7.88 -17.87
N GLY A 95 -18.57 -6.69 -18.48
CA GLY A 95 -18.04 -5.52 -17.78
C GLY A 95 -18.88 -5.08 -16.57
N GLU A 96 -20.21 -5.11 -16.69
CA GLU A 96 -21.11 -4.76 -15.58
C GLU A 96 -21.15 -5.83 -14.48
N VAL A 97 -21.05 -7.11 -14.84
CA VAL A 97 -20.95 -8.23 -13.88
C VAL A 97 -19.68 -8.12 -13.05
N ARG A 98 -18.54 -7.84 -13.70
CA ARG A 98 -17.25 -7.63 -13.01
C ARG A 98 -17.31 -6.42 -12.09
N ARG A 99 -17.87 -5.30 -12.55
CA ARG A 99 -18.04 -4.09 -11.73
C ARG A 99 -18.95 -4.34 -10.53
N ALA A 100 -20.03 -5.11 -10.70
CA ALA A 100 -20.90 -5.48 -9.60
C ALA A 100 -20.19 -6.37 -8.58
N ALA A 101 -19.34 -7.31 -9.04
CA ALA A 101 -18.56 -8.20 -8.18
C ALA A 101 -17.48 -7.44 -7.38
N GLU A 102 -16.83 -6.43 -7.99
CA GLU A 102 -15.89 -5.54 -7.30
C GLU A 102 -16.58 -4.74 -6.18
N ILE A 103 -17.79 -4.22 -6.45
CA ILE A 103 -18.56 -3.46 -5.45
C ILE A 103 -18.92 -4.34 -4.25
N THR A 104 -19.32 -5.59 -4.47
CA THR A 104 -19.65 -6.53 -3.40
C THR A 104 -18.42 -7.02 -2.66
N GLN A 105 -17.29 -7.26 -3.33
CA GLN A 105 -16.03 -7.64 -2.69
C GLN A 105 -15.56 -6.55 -1.71
N HIS A 106 -15.53 -5.28 -2.16
CA HIS A 106 -15.19 -4.15 -1.30
C HIS A 106 -16.17 -3.97 -0.14
N PHE A 107 -17.43 -4.38 -0.31
CA PHE A 107 -18.42 -4.32 0.75
C PHE A 107 -18.28 -5.44 1.79
N LEU A 108 -17.76 -6.61 1.41
CA LEU A 108 -17.30 -7.65 2.34
C LEU A 108 -16.05 -7.20 3.10
N GLU A 109 -15.10 -6.57 2.43
CA GLU A 109 -13.90 -6.00 3.08
C GLU A 109 -14.27 -4.91 4.10
N LEU A 110 -15.27 -4.08 3.78
CA LEU A 110 -15.86 -3.12 4.74
C LEU A 110 -16.55 -3.78 5.93
N ALA A 111 -17.07 -5.00 5.78
CA ALA A 111 -17.76 -5.76 6.82
C ALA A 111 -16.79 -6.52 7.74
N GLU A 112 -15.68 -6.99 7.19
CA GLU A 112 -14.71 -7.87 7.85
C GLU A 112 -13.67 -7.11 8.70
N HIS A 113 -13.52 -5.80 8.53
CA HIS A 113 -12.55 -5.00 9.29
C HIS A 113 -13.21 -4.27 10.48
N PRO A 114 -13.11 -4.79 11.71
CA PRO A 114 -13.59 -4.09 12.90
C PRO A 114 -12.80 -2.81 13.16
N GLN A 115 -13.46 -1.81 13.74
CA GLN A 115 -12.81 -0.61 14.29
C GLN A 115 -11.74 -1.03 15.32
N GLY A 116 -10.46 -0.98 14.92
CA GLY A 116 -9.37 -1.30 15.83
C GLY A 116 -8.00 -1.25 15.16
N ALA A 117 -7.15 -0.31 15.61
CA ALA A 117 -5.72 -0.20 15.30
C ALA A 117 -5.34 -0.29 13.81
N ALA A 118 -5.90 0.60 12.99
CA ALA A 118 -5.36 0.84 11.67
C ALA A 118 -3.87 1.20 11.75
N GLU A 119 -3.05 0.53 10.96
CA GLU A 119 -1.63 0.86 10.82
C GLU A 119 -1.48 2.35 10.49
N PRO A 120 -0.55 3.07 11.15
CA PRO A 120 -0.34 4.48 10.90
C PRO A 120 0.21 4.69 9.49
N SER A 121 -0.33 5.66 8.75
CA SER A 121 0.27 6.10 7.49
C SER A 121 0.57 7.59 7.48
N ASP A 122 1.58 7.98 6.70
CA ASP A 122 1.95 9.38 6.49
C ASP A 122 1.03 10.00 5.41
N PRO A 123 0.11 10.91 5.78
CA PRO A 123 -0.79 11.51 4.81
C PRO A 123 -0.09 12.38 3.78
N ARG A 124 1.09 12.95 4.08
CA ARG A 124 1.85 13.74 3.11
C ARG A 124 2.43 12.83 2.03
N ALA A 125 3.12 11.76 2.44
CA ALA A 125 3.76 10.83 1.50
C ALA A 125 2.73 10.23 0.53
N VAL A 126 1.57 9.79 1.04
CA VAL A 126 0.52 9.22 0.20
C VAL A 126 -0.10 10.28 -0.73
N LEU A 127 -0.33 11.49 -0.25
CA LEU A 127 -0.86 12.57 -1.08
C LEU A 127 0.09 12.96 -2.22
N ASP A 128 1.39 13.02 -1.95
CA ASP A 128 2.41 13.29 -2.97
C ASP A 128 2.47 12.18 -4.02
N ALA A 129 2.40 10.91 -3.62
CA ALA A 129 2.36 9.77 -4.53
C ALA A 129 1.11 9.78 -5.43
N VAL A 130 -0.08 10.04 -4.86
CA VAL A 130 -1.34 10.09 -5.61
C VAL A 130 -1.35 11.26 -6.62
N LEU A 131 -0.82 12.42 -6.24
CA LEU A 131 -0.72 13.56 -7.14
C LEU A 131 0.29 13.31 -8.27
N ALA A 132 1.40 12.63 -7.99
CA ALA A 132 2.38 12.23 -9.00
C ALA A 132 1.77 11.25 -10.03
N LEU A 133 0.96 10.28 -9.57
CA LEU A 133 0.28 9.29 -10.42
C LEU A 133 -0.67 9.93 -11.46
N ARG A 134 -1.17 11.14 -11.20
CA ARG A 134 -2.07 11.89 -12.10
C ARG A 134 -1.45 13.15 -12.70
N ASP A 135 -0.15 13.35 -12.54
CA ASP A 135 0.55 14.58 -12.97
C ASP A 135 0.39 14.83 -14.47
N THR A 136 0.56 13.79 -15.31
CA THR A 136 0.36 13.88 -16.76
C THR A 136 -1.06 14.33 -17.11
N THR A 137 -2.08 13.70 -16.51
CA THR A 137 -3.49 14.05 -16.74
C THR A 137 -3.82 15.48 -16.27
N LEU A 138 -3.27 15.91 -15.14
CA LEU A 138 -3.44 17.27 -14.62
C LEU A 138 -2.84 18.31 -15.58
N LYS A 139 -1.65 18.02 -16.13
CA LYS A 139 -0.97 18.86 -17.12
C LYS A 139 -1.72 18.93 -18.46
N GLU A 140 -2.17 17.78 -18.97
CA GLU A 140 -2.96 17.69 -20.21
C GLU A 140 -4.25 18.51 -20.12
N LEU A 141 -4.90 18.48 -18.95
CA LEU A 141 -6.10 19.27 -18.70
C LEU A 141 -5.79 20.74 -18.37
N GLY A 142 -4.52 21.15 -18.26
CA GLY A 142 -4.16 22.53 -17.91
C GLY A 142 -4.62 22.94 -16.51
N VAL A 143 -4.64 21.99 -15.57
CA VAL A 143 -5.07 22.23 -14.18
C VAL A 143 -3.94 22.86 -13.38
N ARG A 144 -4.18 24.03 -12.79
CA ARG A 144 -3.28 24.62 -11.81
C ARG A 144 -3.49 23.95 -10.45
N VAL A 145 -2.50 23.21 -9.99
CA VAL A 145 -2.52 22.55 -8.68
C VAL A 145 -1.89 23.47 -7.63
N MET A 146 -2.62 23.77 -6.55
CA MET A 146 -2.14 24.54 -5.40
C MET A 146 -2.18 23.64 -4.16
N ARG A 147 -1.08 23.54 -3.43
CA ARG A 147 -0.97 22.68 -2.24
C ARG A 147 -0.58 23.52 -1.03
N THR A 148 -1.29 23.33 0.09
CA THR A 148 -0.93 23.91 1.39
C THR A 148 -0.87 22.77 2.41
N ILE A 149 0.34 22.30 2.70
CA ILE A 149 0.59 21.12 3.53
C ILE A 149 1.67 21.49 4.58
N PRO A 150 1.40 21.39 5.90
CA PRO A 150 2.37 21.67 6.97
C PRO A 150 3.55 20.68 7.01
N GLU A 151 4.76 21.17 7.25
CA GLU A 151 5.96 20.33 7.50
C GLU A 151 5.87 19.77 8.93
N GLY A 152 5.48 18.51 9.10
CA GLY A 152 5.30 17.89 10.42
C GLY A 152 3.87 17.42 10.72
N LEU A 153 3.11 17.00 9.71
CA LEU A 153 1.81 16.38 9.91
C LEU A 153 1.92 15.09 10.73
N PRO A 154 1.00 14.84 11.68
CA PRO A 154 0.96 13.58 12.38
C PRO A 154 0.45 12.47 11.44
N PHE A 155 0.82 11.23 11.74
CA PHE A 155 0.30 10.05 11.06
C PHE A 155 -1.22 9.94 11.30
N VAL A 156 -1.92 9.35 10.33
CA VAL A 156 -3.35 9.05 10.44
C VAL A 156 -3.57 7.58 10.73
N ALA A 157 -4.59 7.24 11.51
CA ALA A 157 -4.98 5.86 11.77
C ALA A 157 -5.78 5.31 10.56
N CYS A 158 -5.07 5.12 9.45
CA CYS A 158 -5.58 4.61 8.19
C CYS A 158 -4.42 3.86 7.51
N PRO A 159 -4.56 2.58 7.13
CA PRO A 159 -3.49 1.84 6.47
C PRO A 159 -3.09 2.52 5.15
N GLY A 160 -1.80 2.49 4.81
CA GLY A 160 -1.25 3.17 3.62
C GLY A 160 -2.00 2.87 2.32
N PRO A 161 -2.26 1.58 1.97
CA PRO A 161 -3.02 1.23 0.78
C PRO A 161 -4.46 1.78 0.77
N GLN A 162 -5.14 1.77 1.93
CA GLN A 162 -6.49 2.30 2.09
C GLN A 162 -6.51 3.83 1.95
N LEU A 163 -5.53 4.52 2.53
CA LEU A 163 -5.37 5.97 2.37
C LEU A 163 -5.09 6.34 0.91
N HIS A 164 -4.23 5.57 0.25
CA HIS A 164 -3.89 5.74 -1.16
C HIS A 164 -5.14 5.63 -2.02
N GLU A 165 -5.90 4.54 -1.87
CA GLU A 165 -7.10 4.33 -2.66
C GLU A 165 -8.12 5.46 -2.42
N MET A 166 -8.36 5.82 -1.16
CA MET A 166 -9.29 6.89 -0.81
C MET A 166 -8.91 8.22 -1.48
N LEU A 167 -7.66 8.65 -1.36
CA LEU A 167 -7.19 9.90 -1.96
C LEU A 167 -7.21 9.84 -3.50
N LEU A 168 -6.93 8.68 -4.08
CA LEU A 168 -7.01 8.47 -5.53
C LEU A 168 -8.44 8.62 -6.04
N LYS A 169 -9.43 8.03 -5.37
CA LYS A 169 -10.85 8.22 -5.74
C LYS A 169 -11.29 9.67 -5.62
N LEU A 170 -10.84 10.39 -4.61
CA LEU A 170 -11.13 11.83 -4.47
C LEU A 170 -10.50 12.67 -5.57
N LEU A 171 -9.28 12.33 -5.98
CA LEU A 171 -8.62 13.00 -7.09
C LEU A 171 -9.34 12.69 -8.42
N ASP A 172 -9.72 11.43 -8.64
CA ASP A 172 -10.47 11.03 -9.84
C ASP A 172 -11.85 11.69 -9.89
N PHE A 173 -12.55 11.84 -8.75
CA PHE A 173 -13.77 12.64 -8.63
C PHE A 173 -13.56 14.10 -9.08
N SER A 174 -12.49 14.74 -8.59
CA SER A 174 -12.14 16.12 -8.94
C SER A 174 -11.78 16.25 -10.43
N LEU A 175 -10.97 15.33 -10.95
CA LEU A 175 -10.53 15.32 -12.35
C LEU A 175 -11.70 15.19 -13.33
N ARG A 176 -12.70 14.35 -13.04
CA ARG A 176 -13.90 14.24 -13.88
C ARG A 176 -14.63 15.56 -13.99
N ARG A 177 -14.86 16.25 -12.87
CA ARG A 177 -15.50 17.57 -12.86
C ARG A 177 -14.66 18.64 -13.54
N LEU A 178 -13.34 18.57 -13.44
CA LEU A 178 -12.42 19.48 -14.12
C LEU A 178 -12.36 19.25 -15.64
N ARG A 179 -12.59 18.03 -16.15
CA ARG A 179 -12.67 17.74 -17.59
C ARG A 179 -13.81 18.49 -18.26
N GLU A 180 -14.96 18.56 -17.59
CA GLU A 180 -16.16 19.27 -18.07
C GLU A 180 -16.09 20.78 -17.85
N ALA A 181 -15.15 21.25 -17.01
CA ALA A 181 -14.98 22.65 -16.68
C ALA A 181 -14.27 23.44 -17.79
N SER A 182 -14.68 24.70 -17.97
CA SER A 182 -13.96 25.67 -18.79
C SER A 182 -12.69 26.17 -18.07
N PRO A 183 -11.59 26.42 -18.78
CA PRO A 183 -10.41 27.08 -18.21
C PRO A 183 -10.75 28.47 -17.65
N PRO A 184 -10.06 28.96 -16.59
CA PRO A 184 -8.95 28.31 -15.90
C PRO A 184 -9.39 27.19 -14.94
N ARG A 185 -8.71 26.04 -15.01
CA ARG A 185 -8.95 24.89 -14.14
C ARG A 185 -8.00 24.92 -12.96
N THR A 186 -8.51 24.78 -11.75
CA THR A 186 -7.72 24.83 -10.51
C THR A 186 -8.11 23.68 -9.60
N LEU A 187 -7.11 23.04 -8.99
CA LEU A 187 -7.26 22.07 -7.91
C LEU A 187 -6.48 22.59 -6.70
N GLN A 188 -7.15 22.81 -5.58
CA GLN A 188 -6.57 23.23 -4.31
C GLN A 188 -6.62 22.06 -3.34
N VAL A 189 -5.47 21.72 -2.77
CA VAL A 189 -5.35 20.70 -1.73
C VAL A 189 -4.83 21.38 -0.47
N HIS A 190 -5.60 21.31 0.61
CA HIS A 190 -5.23 21.84 1.91
C HIS A 190 -5.22 20.72 2.93
N VAL A 191 -4.18 20.68 3.76
CA VAL A 191 -4.10 19.75 4.89
C VAL A 191 -3.96 20.55 6.17
N LEU A 192 -4.78 20.23 7.15
CA LEU A 192 -4.82 20.89 8.45
C LEU A 192 -4.75 19.83 9.55
N GLU A 193 -3.93 20.08 10.56
CA GLU A 193 -4.01 19.34 11.82
C GLU A 193 -5.06 20.01 12.71
N THR A 194 -6.02 19.22 13.17
CA THR A 194 -7.03 19.65 14.14
C THR A 194 -6.94 18.70 15.33
N GLY A 195 -6.11 19.00 16.33
CA GLY A 195 -6.00 18.27 17.61
C GLY A 195 -6.05 16.73 17.48
N PRO A 196 -7.23 16.08 17.61
CA PRO A 196 -7.39 14.63 17.44
C PRO A 196 -7.41 14.11 15.99
N SER A 197 -7.29 14.96 14.97
CA SER A 197 -7.54 14.58 13.58
C SER A 197 -6.67 15.34 12.58
N VAL A 198 -6.46 14.74 11.41
CA VAL A 198 -5.93 15.40 10.22
C VAL A 198 -7.08 15.59 9.24
N VAL A 199 -7.22 16.80 8.73
CA VAL A 199 -8.24 17.18 7.76
C VAL A 199 -7.57 17.43 6.42
N VAL A 200 -7.97 16.69 5.40
CA VAL A 200 -7.56 16.93 4.00
C VAL A 200 -8.77 17.51 3.27
N SER A 201 -8.64 18.70 2.70
CA SER A 201 -9.65 19.27 1.82
C SER A 201 -9.15 19.40 0.39
N LEU A 202 -9.99 18.98 -0.54
CA LEU A 202 -9.79 19.09 -1.98
C LEU A 202 -10.89 19.98 -2.52
N TRP A 203 -10.53 21.15 -3.03
CA TRP A 203 -11.44 22.01 -3.78
C TRP A 203 -11.01 22.05 -5.23
N ASP A 204 -11.96 21.97 -6.14
CA ASP A 204 -11.72 22.19 -7.56
C ASP A 204 -12.69 23.20 -8.17
N SER A 205 -12.23 23.84 -9.24
CA SER A 205 -12.97 24.86 -9.99
C SER A 205 -13.98 24.28 -10.99
N GLY A 206 -14.38 23.02 -10.85
CA GLY A 206 -15.38 22.38 -11.71
C GLY A 206 -16.78 22.97 -11.55
N ALA A 207 -17.75 22.41 -12.26
CA ALA A 207 -19.15 22.80 -12.08
C ALA A 207 -19.57 22.61 -10.61
N PRO A 208 -20.38 23.53 -10.04
CA PRO A 208 -20.94 23.34 -8.71
C PRO A 208 -21.80 22.07 -8.69
N LEU A 209 -21.82 21.38 -7.57
CA LEU A 209 -22.69 20.21 -7.40
C LEU A 209 -24.14 20.69 -7.25
N PRO A 210 -25.09 20.20 -8.08
CA PRO A 210 -26.51 20.40 -7.83
C PRO A 210 -26.88 19.89 -6.44
N VAL A 211 -27.87 20.51 -5.79
CA VAL A 211 -28.32 20.14 -4.43
C VAL A 211 -28.76 18.66 -4.39
N GLU A 212 -29.38 18.18 -5.47
CA GLU A 212 -29.79 16.78 -5.61
C GLU A 212 -28.57 15.84 -5.68
N ALA A 213 -27.51 16.24 -6.38
CA ALA A 213 -26.27 15.48 -6.47
C ALA A 213 -25.56 15.46 -5.10
N GLU A 214 -25.51 16.58 -4.39
CA GLU A 214 -24.97 16.64 -3.03
C GLU A 214 -25.71 15.70 -2.07
N GLN A 215 -27.06 15.71 -2.09
CA GLN A 215 -27.86 14.82 -1.25
C GLN A 215 -27.67 13.33 -1.58
N ARG A 216 -27.53 13.00 -2.86
CA ARG A 216 -27.22 11.62 -3.32
C ARG A 216 -25.82 11.19 -2.90
N LEU A 217 -24.86 12.08 -3.09
CA LEU A 217 -23.47 11.83 -2.75
C LEU A 217 -23.33 11.59 -1.25
N VAL A 218 -24.03 12.33 -0.38
CA VAL A 218 -23.94 12.15 1.09
C VAL A 218 -24.75 10.94 1.60
N SER A 219 -25.80 10.52 0.89
CA SER A 219 -26.64 9.39 1.31
C SER A 219 -26.01 8.03 0.97
N PRO A 220 -25.99 7.07 1.91
CA PRO A 220 -25.59 5.69 1.60
C PRO A 220 -26.54 5.06 0.56
N PHE A 221 -25.98 4.35 -0.43
CA PHE A 221 -26.70 3.42 -1.34
C PHE A 221 -27.79 4.00 -2.27
N ARG A 222 -27.74 5.28 -2.64
CA ARG A 222 -28.64 5.87 -3.65
C ARG A 222 -27.93 6.18 -4.97
N PHE A 223 -27.57 5.13 -5.71
CA PHE A 223 -27.05 5.27 -7.08
C PHE A 223 -28.20 5.09 -8.09
N THR A 224 -28.51 6.14 -8.84
CA THR A 224 -29.34 6.02 -10.04
C THR A 224 -28.45 6.12 -11.28
N GLN A 225 -28.74 5.31 -12.31
CA GLN A 225 -27.99 5.18 -13.56
C GLN A 225 -27.88 6.48 -14.39
N SER A 226 -28.43 7.59 -13.91
CA SER A 226 -28.52 8.87 -14.61
C SER A 226 -27.67 9.99 -13.97
N GLY A 227 -26.88 9.68 -12.94
CA GLY A 227 -26.10 10.65 -12.18
C GLY A 227 -24.71 10.89 -12.77
N GLY A 228 -24.34 12.16 -12.97
CA GLY A 228 -23.08 12.60 -13.58
C GLY A 228 -21.83 12.01 -12.89
N GLY A 229 -21.25 11.01 -13.54
CA GLY A 229 -19.82 10.71 -13.65
C GLY A 229 -18.96 10.41 -12.41
N GLY A 230 -19.32 10.83 -11.19
CA GLY A 230 -18.42 10.83 -10.02
C GLY A 230 -18.99 10.21 -8.73
N GLU A 231 -20.21 9.69 -8.77
CA GLU A 231 -20.91 9.22 -7.57
C GLU A 231 -20.27 7.97 -6.95
N ILE A 232 -19.70 7.11 -7.81
CA ILE A 232 -19.04 5.87 -7.39
C ILE A 232 -17.73 6.21 -6.66
N GLU A 233 -16.93 7.11 -7.22
CA GLU A 233 -15.65 7.53 -6.64
C GLU A 233 -15.85 8.16 -5.26
N PHE A 234 -16.82 9.07 -5.16
CA PHE A 234 -17.13 9.73 -3.89
C PHE A 234 -17.68 8.75 -2.85
N ALA A 235 -18.55 7.82 -3.26
CA ALA A 235 -19.09 6.81 -2.36
C ALA A 235 -18.02 5.84 -1.86
N LEU A 236 -17.12 5.40 -2.74
CA LEU A 236 -16.00 4.54 -2.37
C LEU A 236 -15.03 5.26 -1.44
N ALA A 237 -14.64 6.51 -1.76
CA ALA A 237 -13.82 7.32 -0.88
C ALA A 237 -14.47 7.51 0.50
N ARG A 238 -15.78 7.73 0.55
CA ARG A 238 -16.52 7.87 1.82
C ARG A 238 -16.55 6.57 2.61
N ALA A 239 -16.72 5.43 1.94
CA ALA A 239 -16.71 4.13 2.59
C ALA A 239 -15.32 3.84 3.20
N LEU A 240 -14.25 4.10 2.46
CA LEU A 240 -12.87 3.97 2.93
C LEU A 240 -12.57 4.93 4.09
N ALA A 241 -13.08 6.16 4.05
CA ALA A 241 -12.96 7.09 5.17
C ALA A 241 -13.66 6.54 6.42
N HIS A 242 -14.86 5.97 6.27
CA HIS A 242 -15.62 5.42 7.39
C HIS A 242 -15.00 4.16 7.99
N SER A 243 -14.44 3.26 7.19
CA SER A 243 -13.72 2.08 7.69
C SER A 243 -12.48 2.48 8.49
N SER A 244 -11.82 3.58 8.14
CA SER A 244 -10.71 4.15 8.90
C SER A 244 -11.16 5.05 10.07
N SER A 245 -12.40 4.92 10.55
CA SER A 245 -12.98 5.75 11.64
C SER A 245 -12.95 7.26 11.36
N GLY A 246 -12.82 7.64 10.09
CA GLY A 246 -12.88 9.01 9.61
C GLY A 246 -14.28 9.39 9.10
N THR A 247 -14.36 10.59 8.58
CA THR A 247 -15.58 11.11 7.93
C THR A 247 -15.23 11.82 6.64
N LEU A 248 -16.15 11.78 5.68
CA LEU A 248 -16.01 12.47 4.40
C LEU A 248 -17.26 13.29 4.14
N ARG A 249 -17.09 14.59 3.86
CA ARG A 249 -18.18 15.55 3.70
C ARG A 249 -17.95 16.44 2.49
N LEU A 250 -19.03 16.91 1.90
CA LEU A 250 -19.00 18.03 0.96
C LEU A 250 -19.18 19.33 1.73
N ARG A 251 -18.41 20.36 1.36
CA ARG A 251 -18.52 21.71 1.89
C ARG A 251 -18.81 22.68 0.76
N ALA A 252 -19.86 23.46 0.93
CA ALA A 252 -20.09 24.62 0.09
C ALA A 252 -19.07 25.71 0.45
N ARG A 253 -18.27 26.15 -0.51
CA ARG A 253 -17.42 27.31 -0.34
C ARG A 253 -18.27 28.55 -0.62
N GLY A 254 -18.45 29.41 0.39
CA GLY A 254 -19.27 30.62 0.24
C GLY A 254 -18.84 31.46 -0.95
N GLY A 255 -19.75 31.68 -1.91
CA GLY A 255 -19.58 32.63 -3.02
C GLY A 255 -18.73 32.16 -4.22
N GLY A 256 -18.31 30.89 -4.31
CA GLY A 256 -17.52 30.38 -5.44
C GLY A 256 -18.17 29.21 -6.18
N SER A 257 -17.88 29.07 -7.49
CA SER A 257 -18.15 27.84 -8.27
C SER A 257 -17.23 26.71 -7.82
N GLY A 258 -17.67 25.46 -7.91
CA GLY A 258 -16.85 24.28 -7.55
C GLY A 258 -17.45 23.43 -6.44
N ALA A 259 -16.67 22.46 -5.98
CA ALA A 259 -17.01 21.64 -4.82
C ALA A 259 -15.76 21.46 -3.95
N GLU A 260 -15.95 21.52 -2.64
CA GLU A 260 -14.92 21.16 -1.67
C GLU A 260 -15.30 19.82 -1.03
N VAL A 261 -14.43 18.82 -1.18
CA VAL A 261 -14.51 17.57 -0.44
C VAL A 261 -13.58 17.65 0.75
N VAL A 262 -14.08 17.35 1.94
CA VAL A 262 -13.33 17.37 3.19
C VAL A 262 -13.34 15.98 3.79
N VAL A 263 -12.17 15.35 3.87
CA VAL A 263 -11.97 14.11 4.62
C VAL A 263 -11.29 14.43 5.95
N THR A 264 -11.83 13.89 7.03
CA THR A 264 -11.31 14.03 8.40
C THR A 264 -10.92 12.64 8.88
N LEU A 265 -9.64 12.43 9.16
CA LEU A 265 -9.10 11.16 9.62
C LEU A 265 -8.59 11.32 11.05
N PRO A 266 -8.83 10.35 11.94
CA PRO A 266 -8.26 10.38 13.27
C PRO A 266 -6.74 10.33 13.18
N ARG A 267 -6.09 11.16 14.01
CA ARG A 267 -4.65 11.07 14.20
C ARG A 267 -4.32 9.71 14.82
N SER A 268 -3.27 9.07 14.34
CA SER A 268 -2.78 7.84 14.95
C SER A 268 -2.19 8.11 16.34
N VAL A 269 -2.55 7.27 17.29
CA VAL A 269 -1.94 7.19 18.62
C VAL A 269 -0.68 6.32 18.61
N LEU A 270 -0.54 5.49 17.58
CA LEU A 270 0.70 4.80 17.27
C LEU A 270 1.62 5.82 16.59
N GLY A 271 2.83 6.00 17.11
CA GLY A 271 3.86 6.79 16.43
C GLY A 271 4.17 6.22 15.05
N PRO A 272 5.06 6.83 14.26
CA PRO A 272 5.63 6.11 13.11
C PRO A 272 6.08 4.75 13.63
N THR A 273 5.40 3.67 13.22
CA THR A 273 6.06 2.39 13.21
C THR A 273 7.24 2.67 12.30
N PRO A 274 8.50 2.60 12.77
CA PRO A 274 9.58 2.57 11.82
C PRO A 274 9.24 1.37 10.95
N GLU A 275 8.81 1.63 9.70
CA GLU A 275 9.27 0.77 8.64
C GLU A 275 10.77 0.76 8.88
N LEU A 276 11.26 -0.33 9.48
CA LEU A 276 12.55 -0.83 9.13
C LEU A 276 12.43 -1.04 7.62
N ARG A 277 12.55 0.04 6.84
CA ARG A 277 13.19 -0.04 5.56
C ARG A 277 14.55 -0.56 5.98
N PRO A 278 14.88 -1.84 5.75
CA PRO A 278 16.28 -2.18 5.82
C PRO A 278 16.94 -1.11 4.95
N GLU A 279 17.87 -0.35 5.50
CA GLU A 279 18.81 0.35 4.63
C GLU A 279 19.23 -0.73 3.63
N PRO A 280 19.05 -0.49 2.30
CA PRO A 280 19.43 -1.49 1.33
C PRO A 280 20.83 -1.93 1.74
N PRO A 281 21.04 -3.23 2.00
CA PRO A 281 22.29 -3.69 2.57
C PRO A 281 23.40 -3.06 1.76
N LEU A 282 24.38 -2.43 2.42
CA LEU A 282 25.47 -1.79 1.70
C LEU A 282 26.18 -2.90 0.90
N LEU A 283 25.77 -3.06 -0.35
CA LEU A 283 26.23 -4.16 -1.15
C LEU A 283 27.70 -3.92 -1.43
N PRO A 284 28.55 -4.96 -1.38
CA PRO A 284 29.88 -4.81 -1.92
C PRO A 284 29.78 -4.41 -3.40
N HIS A 285 30.89 -3.94 -3.98
CA HIS A 285 30.97 -3.83 -5.43
C HIS A 285 30.69 -5.22 -6.03
N LEU A 286 29.69 -5.29 -6.93
CA LEU A 286 29.21 -6.53 -7.54
C LEU A 286 29.32 -6.39 -9.05
N ARG A 287 29.53 -7.51 -9.72
CA ARG A 287 29.43 -7.63 -11.16
C ARG A 287 28.11 -8.26 -11.56
N ILE A 288 27.25 -7.49 -12.20
CA ILE A 288 25.85 -7.86 -12.47
C ILE A 288 25.64 -8.05 -13.97
N LEU A 289 25.06 -9.19 -14.35
CA LEU A 289 24.56 -9.42 -15.71
C LEU A 289 23.08 -9.06 -15.76
N VAL A 290 22.72 -8.07 -16.59
CA VAL A 290 21.34 -7.67 -16.85
C VAL A 290 20.88 -8.24 -18.19
N VAL A 291 19.75 -8.94 -18.21
CA VAL A 291 19.16 -9.55 -19.41
C VAL A 291 17.73 -9.03 -19.57
N ASP A 292 17.50 -8.16 -20.55
CA ASP A 292 16.18 -7.57 -20.81
C ASP A 292 16.09 -7.18 -22.30
N ASP A 293 15.01 -7.54 -23.00
CA ASP A 293 14.86 -7.27 -24.42
C ASP A 293 14.47 -5.82 -24.72
N ASP A 294 13.85 -5.13 -23.76
CA ASP A 294 13.50 -3.72 -23.89
C ASP A 294 14.75 -2.84 -23.70
N ALA A 295 15.16 -2.15 -24.76
CA ALA A 295 16.36 -1.31 -24.75
C ALA A 295 16.30 -0.16 -23.74
N MET A 296 15.11 0.40 -23.48
CA MET A 296 14.93 1.48 -22.53
C MET A 296 15.02 0.98 -21.09
N ASN A 297 14.38 -0.14 -20.77
CA ASN A 297 14.46 -0.74 -19.45
C ASN A 297 15.88 -1.24 -19.14
N ARG A 298 16.51 -1.91 -20.11
CA ARG A 298 17.90 -2.36 -20.02
C ARG A 298 18.87 -1.21 -19.73
N GLN A 299 18.76 -0.11 -20.48
CA GLN A 299 19.60 1.08 -20.27
C GLN A 299 19.34 1.75 -18.92
N ALA A 300 18.07 1.85 -18.50
CA ALA A 300 17.72 2.43 -17.20
C ALA A 300 18.32 1.61 -16.05
N MET A 301 18.16 0.29 -16.09
CA MET A 301 18.70 -0.62 -15.07
C MET A 301 20.22 -0.58 -15.03
N GLU A 302 20.89 -0.54 -16.19
CA GLU A 302 22.34 -0.40 -16.27
C GLU A 302 22.83 0.91 -15.63
N LEU A 303 22.19 2.04 -15.93
CA LEU A 303 22.55 3.34 -15.34
C LEU A 303 22.34 3.38 -13.84
N LEU A 304 21.22 2.83 -13.35
CA LEU A 304 20.90 2.81 -11.93
C LEU A 304 21.89 1.95 -11.14
N LEU A 305 22.14 0.72 -11.58
CA LEU A 305 23.06 -0.19 -10.90
C LEU A 305 24.52 0.31 -10.94
N LYS A 306 24.96 0.93 -12.04
CA LYS A 306 26.27 1.59 -12.11
C LYS A 306 26.38 2.77 -11.15
N ARG A 307 25.30 3.54 -10.97
CA ARG A 307 25.26 4.66 -10.01
C ARG A 307 25.39 4.18 -8.57
N GLU A 308 24.84 3.01 -8.25
CA GLU A 308 25.01 2.35 -6.94
C GLU A 308 26.39 1.69 -6.77
N GLY A 309 27.29 1.82 -7.77
CA GLY A 309 28.68 1.39 -7.69
C GLY A 309 28.94 -0.04 -8.15
N HIS A 310 28.05 -0.65 -8.95
CA HIS A 310 28.23 -1.98 -9.50
C HIS A 310 28.81 -1.98 -10.94
N ASP A 311 29.51 -3.05 -11.29
CA ASP A 311 29.95 -3.30 -12.67
C ASP A 311 28.85 -4.05 -13.43
N VAL A 312 28.18 -3.36 -14.34
CA VAL A 312 27.02 -3.92 -15.07
C VAL A 312 27.40 -4.27 -16.50
N VAL A 313 27.07 -5.49 -16.90
CA VAL A 313 27.04 -5.93 -18.30
C VAL A 313 25.58 -6.18 -18.66
N ALA A 314 25.09 -5.52 -19.70
CA ALA A 314 23.71 -5.66 -20.15
C ALA A 314 23.66 -6.33 -21.53
N VAL A 315 22.74 -7.28 -21.71
CA VAL A 315 22.51 -8.03 -22.95
C VAL A 315 21.02 -8.07 -23.26
N ASP A 316 20.65 -8.24 -24.53
CA ASP A 316 19.26 -8.06 -24.98
C ASP A 316 18.45 -9.37 -25.06
N ASN A 317 19.06 -10.53 -24.82
CA ASN A 317 18.37 -11.82 -24.84
C ASN A 317 19.15 -12.91 -24.08
N GLY A 318 18.46 -14.01 -23.75
CA GLY A 318 19.06 -15.11 -23.00
C GLY A 318 20.17 -15.89 -23.72
N LEU A 319 20.24 -15.90 -25.05
CA LEU A 319 21.34 -16.58 -25.76
C LEU A 319 22.66 -15.83 -25.58
N GLU A 320 22.64 -14.51 -25.71
CA GLU A 320 23.82 -13.69 -25.43
C GLU A 320 24.22 -13.81 -23.95
N ALA A 321 23.24 -13.91 -23.04
CA ALA A 321 23.51 -14.18 -21.63
C ALA A 321 24.29 -15.50 -21.45
N ILE A 322 23.90 -16.59 -22.11
CA ILE A 322 24.61 -17.87 -22.05
C ILE A 322 26.05 -17.73 -22.55
N GLU A 323 26.26 -17.03 -23.66
CA GLU A 323 27.61 -16.79 -24.21
C GLU A 323 28.49 -16.06 -23.20
N ARG A 324 28.00 -14.96 -22.61
CA ARG A 324 28.73 -14.21 -21.57
C ARG A 324 29.01 -15.05 -20.32
N LEU A 325 28.07 -15.91 -19.93
CA LEU A 325 28.23 -16.80 -18.79
C LEU A 325 29.20 -17.96 -19.09
N ALA A 326 29.36 -18.36 -20.35
CA ALA A 326 30.26 -19.43 -20.77
C ALA A 326 31.73 -18.99 -20.87
N GLU A 327 32.00 -17.72 -21.13
CA GLU A 327 33.35 -17.17 -21.37
C GLU A 327 34.37 -17.36 -20.23
N GLY A 328 33.93 -17.75 -19.02
CA GLY A 328 34.75 -18.36 -17.95
C GLY A 328 35.85 -17.49 -17.33
N ARG A 329 36.21 -16.36 -17.93
CA ARG A 329 37.20 -15.38 -17.46
C ARG A 329 36.57 -14.22 -16.68
N ILE A 330 35.25 -14.12 -16.74
CA ILE A 330 34.43 -13.06 -16.15
C ILE A 330 33.37 -13.75 -15.31
N GLY A 331 33.53 -13.73 -13.98
CA GLY A 331 32.49 -14.18 -13.06
C GLY A 331 31.44 -13.08 -12.89
N PHE A 332 30.16 -13.48 -12.80
CA PHE A 332 29.08 -12.59 -12.38
C PHE A 332 28.63 -12.99 -10.98
N ASP A 333 28.40 -11.97 -10.14
CA ASP A 333 27.94 -12.16 -8.78
C ASP A 333 26.42 -12.29 -8.73
N VAL A 334 25.71 -11.65 -9.66
CA VAL A 334 24.25 -11.71 -9.79
C VAL A 334 23.83 -11.67 -11.26
N VAL A 335 22.78 -12.42 -11.60
CA VAL A 335 22.09 -12.34 -12.90
C VAL A 335 20.69 -11.77 -12.66
N VAL A 336 20.40 -10.60 -13.20
CA VAL A 336 19.08 -9.99 -13.21
C VAL A 336 18.47 -10.20 -14.58
N THR A 337 17.36 -10.93 -14.68
CA THR A 337 16.74 -11.26 -15.98
C THR A 337 15.26 -10.94 -15.98
N ASP A 338 14.77 -10.37 -17.08
CA ASP A 338 13.34 -10.42 -17.37
C ASP A 338 12.92 -11.89 -17.51
N LEU A 339 11.79 -12.24 -16.92
CA LEU A 339 11.22 -13.58 -17.02
C LEU A 339 10.68 -13.85 -18.42
N GLN A 340 10.09 -12.85 -19.07
CA GLN A 340 9.43 -12.98 -20.37
C GLN A 340 10.17 -12.15 -21.42
N MET A 341 10.97 -12.83 -22.25
CA MET A 341 11.68 -12.20 -23.38
C MET A 341 11.49 -13.04 -24.65
N PRO A 342 11.54 -12.42 -25.85
CA PRO A 342 11.63 -13.12 -27.12
C PRO A 342 12.89 -14.02 -27.21
N ARG A 343 12.83 -15.03 -28.09
CA ARG A 343 13.90 -16.03 -28.32
C ARG A 343 14.11 -16.95 -27.12
N LEU A 344 14.92 -16.54 -26.13
CA LEU A 344 15.20 -17.30 -24.91
C LEU A 344 14.84 -16.43 -23.71
N GLY A 345 13.71 -16.74 -23.07
CA GLY A 345 13.23 -16.05 -21.88
C GLY A 345 14.00 -16.43 -20.61
N GLY A 346 13.84 -15.61 -19.55
CA GLY A 346 14.55 -15.80 -18.28
C GLY A 346 14.30 -17.15 -17.63
N ARG A 347 13.09 -17.70 -17.77
CA ARG A 347 12.76 -19.06 -17.30
C ARG A 347 13.63 -20.13 -17.99
N ALA A 348 13.66 -20.13 -19.32
CA ALA A 348 14.42 -21.12 -20.09
C ALA A 348 15.94 -20.95 -19.88
N LEU A 349 16.40 -19.70 -19.75
CA LEU A 349 17.78 -19.40 -19.37
C LEU A 349 18.15 -20.02 -18.01
N TYR A 350 17.29 -19.86 -17.01
CA TYR A 350 17.50 -20.43 -15.67
C TYR A 350 17.49 -21.96 -15.67
N GLU A 351 16.50 -22.58 -16.33
CA GLU A 351 16.37 -24.04 -16.46
C GLU A 351 17.60 -24.65 -17.15
N GLN A 352 18.18 -23.97 -18.15
CA GLN A 352 19.41 -24.45 -18.79
C GLN A 352 20.65 -24.32 -17.90
N LEU A 353 20.68 -23.29 -17.04
CA LEU A 353 21.83 -23.03 -16.17
C LEU A 353 21.81 -23.83 -14.87
N ILE A 354 20.65 -24.24 -14.37
CA ILE A 354 20.58 -25.07 -13.15
C ILE A 354 21.27 -26.43 -13.36
N GLU A 355 21.19 -26.98 -14.58
CA GLU A 355 21.85 -28.23 -14.95
C GLU A 355 23.37 -28.07 -15.12
N GLN A 356 23.82 -26.91 -15.64
CA GLN A 356 25.21 -26.70 -16.05
C GLN A 356 26.06 -25.97 -15.00
N LYS A 357 25.46 -25.04 -14.25
CA LYS A 357 26.10 -24.13 -13.28
C LYS A 357 25.14 -23.85 -12.11
N PRO A 358 24.87 -24.84 -11.24
CA PRO A 358 23.90 -24.70 -10.14
C PRO A 358 24.24 -23.58 -9.15
N ASP A 359 25.53 -23.27 -8.94
CA ASP A 359 25.94 -22.18 -8.05
C ASP A 359 25.64 -20.79 -8.64
N LEU A 360 25.64 -20.67 -9.96
CA LEU A 360 25.23 -19.43 -10.63
C LEU A 360 23.70 -19.30 -10.66
N ALA A 361 22.98 -20.41 -10.80
CA ALA A 361 21.52 -20.40 -10.78
C ALA A 361 20.97 -19.84 -9.45
N LYS A 362 21.65 -20.08 -8.32
CA LYS A 362 21.30 -19.49 -7.00
C LYS A 362 21.42 -17.96 -6.93
N ARG A 363 22.01 -17.34 -7.96
CA ARG A 363 22.31 -15.90 -8.04
C ARG A 363 21.36 -15.17 -8.97
N PHE A 364 20.20 -15.75 -9.26
CA PHE A 364 19.22 -15.20 -10.19
C PHE A 364 18.24 -14.29 -9.45
N VAL A 365 17.95 -13.15 -10.08
CA VAL A 365 16.84 -12.27 -9.70
C VAL A 365 15.95 -12.13 -10.93
N PHE A 366 14.66 -12.47 -10.78
CA PHE A 366 13.69 -12.33 -11.85
C PHE A 366 12.99 -10.98 -11.79
N VAL A 367 12.81 -10.34 -12.94
CA VAL A 367 11.97 -9.15 -13.09
C VAL A 367 10.77 -9.53 -13.97
N THR A 368 9.55 -9.27 -13.53
CA THR A 368 8.34 -9.68 -14.27
C THR A 368 7.22 -8.66 -14.19
N GLY A 369 6.46 -8.47 -15.26
CA GLY A 369 5.27 -7.61 -15.28
C GLY A 369 3.95 -8.33 -15.00
N ASP A 370 3.95 -9.66 -14.88
CA ASP A 370 2.70 -10.45 -14.79
C ASP A 370 2.86 -11.65 -13.84
N GLN A 371 2.65 -11.41 -12.54
CA GLN A 371 2.56 -12.45 -11.50
C GLN A 371 1.16 -13.10 -11.44
N ALA A 372 0.17 -12.58 -12.17
CA ALA A 372 -1.21 -13.06 -12.12
C ALA A 372 -1.42 -14.36 -12.93
N ARG A 373 -0.51 -14.68 -13.85
CA ARG A 373 -0.51 -15.98 -14.55
C ARG A 373 -0.05 -17.09 -13.62
N ASP A 374 -0.90 -18.08 -13.42
CA ASP A 374 -0.62 -19.27 -12.59
C ASP A 374 0.72 -19.95 -12.95
N GLU A 375 1.10 -19.99 -14.22
CA GLU A 375 2.35 -20.60 -14.67
C GLU A 375 3.60 -19.84 -14.20
N THR A 376 3.55 -18.51 -14.17
CA THR A 376 4.66 -17.66 -13.72
C THR A 376 4.82 -17.78 -12.20
N ARG A 377 3.71 -17.71 -11.48
CA ARG A 377 3.70 -17.86 -10.02
C ARG A 377 4.23 -19.23 -9.58
N ARG A 378 3.75 -20.32 -10.20
CA ARG A 378 4.24 -21.68 -9.90
C ARG A 378 5.73 -21.83 -10.15
N PHE A 379 6.24 -21.32 -11.27
CA PHE A 379 7.67 -21.37 -11.56
C PHE A 379 8.51 -20.64 -10.50
N LEU A 380 8.10 -19.44 -10.09
CA LEU A 380 8.82 -18.66 -9.09
C LEU A 380 8.77 -19.32 -7.70
N GLU A 381 7.63 -19.92 -7.34
CA GLU A 381 7.48 -20.73 -6.12
C GLU A 381 8.38 -21.99 -6.15
N GLU A 382 8.49 -22.65 -7.30
CA GLU A 382 9.31 -23.87 -7.48
C GLU A 382 10.83 -23.57 -7.53
N CYS A 383 11.24 -22.49 -8.17
CA CYS A 383 12.66 -22.16 -8.32
C CYS A 383 13.29 -21.51 -7.08
N GLY A 384 12.47 -20.91 -6.22
CA GLY A 384 12.88 -20.31 -4.95
C GLY A 384 13.79 -19.09 -5.07
N GLN A 385 13.94 -18.53 -6.27
CA GLN A 385 14.73 -17.31 -6.51
C GLN A 385 13.89 -16.06 -6.24
N PRO A 386 14.50 -14.95 -5.78
CA PRO A 386 13.78 -13.70 -5.61
C PRO A 386 13.24 -13.17 -6.94
N SER A 387 12.09 -12.51 -6.87
CA SER A 387 11.48 -11.83 -8.03
C SER A 387 10.97 -10.44 -7.66
N VAL A 388 11.00 -9.55 -8.64
CA VAL A 388 10.61 -8.14 -8.53
C VAL A 388 9.54 -7.84 -9.58
N LEU A 389 8.42 -7.24 -9.16
CA LEU A 389 7.27 -6.95 -10.04
C LEU A 389 7.43 -5.59 -10.72
N LYS A 390 7.26 -5.51 -12.04
CA LYS A 390 7.19 -4.24 -12.78
C LYS A 390 5.81 -3.58 -12.54
N PRO A 391 5.73 -2.27 -12.22
CA PRO A 391 6.83 -1.35 -11.95
C PRO A 391 7.40 -1.54 -10.53
N TYR A 392 8.72 -1.43 -10.39
CA TYR A 392 9.45 -1.61 -9.13
C TYR A 392 10.22 -0.37 -8.71
N GLU A 393 10.49 -0.24 -7.41
CA GLU A 393 11.43 0.75 -6.89
C GLU A 393 12.88 0.22 -6.93
N LEU A 394 13.86 1.13 -7.00
CA LEU A 394 15.28 0.73 -6.98
C LEU A 394 15.65 -0.02 -5.69
N SER A 395 15.07 0.38 -4.56
CA SER A 395 15.24 -0.25 -3.25
C SER A 395 14.85 -1.74 -3.26
N GLU A 396 13.74 -2.08 -3.91
CA GLU A 396 13.25 -3.46 -4.06
C GLU A 396 14.22 -4.29 -4.90
N LEU A 397 14.71 -3.73 -6.01
CA LEU A 397 15.69 -4.39 -6.86
C LEU A 397 17.01 -4.64 -6.12
N ILE A 398 17.52 -3.65 -5.40
CA ILE A 398 18.77 -3.78 -4.61
C ILE A 398 18.59 -4.79 -3.48
N SER A 399 17.43 -4.82 -2.82
CA SER A 399 17.13 -5.82 -1.79
C SER A 399 17.10 -7.25 -2.36
N ALA A 400 16.51 -7.43 -3.54
CA ALA A 400 16.48 -8.71 -4.22
C ALA A 400 17.89 -9.17 -4.63
N ILE A 401 18.71 -8.27 -5.20
CA ILE A 401 20.12 -8.52 -5.52
C ILE A 401 20.90 -8.90 -4.26
N GLY A 402 20.70 -8.17 -3.17
CA GLY A 402 21.36 -8.43 -1.89
C GLY A 402 21.04 -9.78 -1.26
N SER A 403 19.84 -10.31 -1.50
CA SER A 403 19.42 -11.62 -1.00
C SER A 403 20.19 -12.78 -1.64
N VAL A 404 20.76 -12.58 -2.84
CA VAL A 404 21.46 -13.63 -3.60
C VAL A 404 22.97 -13.38 -3.73
N ALA A 405 23.43 -12.15 -3.52
CA ALA A 405 24.85 -11.78 -3.65
C ALA A 405 25.77 -12.43 -2.59
N GLY A 406 25.22 -13.07 -1.54
CA GLY A 406 25.96 -13.74 -0.47
C GLY A 406 25.75 -15.25 -0.35
N ALA A 407 25.10 -15.88 -1.34
CA ALA A 407 24.67 -17.30 -1.32
C ALA A 407 25.66 -18.29 -1.96
#